data_AF-A0A9E4ME31-F1
#
_entry.id   AF-A0A9E4ME31-F1
#
_cell.length_a   1.000
_cell.length_b   1.000
_cell.length_c   1.000
_cell.angle_alpha   90.00
_cell.angle_beta   90.00
_cell.angle_gamma   90.00
#
_symmetry.space_group_name_H-M   'P 1'
#
loop_
_entity.id
_entity.type
_entity.pdbx_description
1 polymer ?
#
loop_
_entity_poly.entity_id
_entity_poly.type
_entity_poly.pdbx_seq_one_letter_code
_entity_poly.pdbx_strand_id
1 'polypeptide(L)'
;MMHRTSIRRGRFVVITALASLLPAGLPAASAPFRRAGEGYAFVPMALGAETAMTFPEMQALAEITDKARVIDHLTKGFDHTREALEAVDPATLVGSRELFGQQRTTPALVLFVAGDMHEHLGQLIECARTNTALEPLAVCKRCGGTGNGRVVAVWREHMNGKRIVFLSALTTVLACVALAPQPAAGQWTAPRTPDGQPDLQGVWVNASATPFERPQALAGRQFLTDEEVAELSRRADRIFKESDADLAIGDTLFLTALANVDAFKRKGANRSSNFMVEREFDNRTSQIVDPPDGKLPALLPAGIERWEALVARDVDPAGPEDLNTRSRCLTPGMPRIGPGPRGDPLYGFYQIFQSPGYFVLVMETNHDARIVRLDGSPHLSPRIRQWHGDSRGRWDGDTLVIETANFSPRSSYLGAAENLHLVERLTRVASDSIRYEVTFTDPTTWARPWTADVRLKRQDANIYEFACHEGNAHMMLSILRNAGEHEPRTAATWELPPAR
;
A
#
# COMPACT_ATOMS: atom_id res chain seq x y z
N MET A 1 18.46 35.11 17.12
CA MET A 1 17.33 35.62 17.94
C MET A 1 15.93 35.34 17.34
N MET A 2 15.79 34.83 16.11
CA MET A 2 14.49 34.51 15.49
C MET A 2 13.93 33.09 15.75
N HIS A 3 14.64 32.23 16.50
CA HIS A 3 14.22 30.83 16.73
C HIS A 3 13.45 30.56 18.03
N ARG A 4 13.23 31.56 18.90
CA ARG A 4 12.53 31.34 20.19
C ARG A 4 11.00 31.46 20.13
N THR A 5 10.42 31.89 19.02
CA THR A 5 8.98 32.26 18.96
C THR A 5 8.06 31.20 18.34
N SER A 6 8.59 30.26 17.54
CA SER A 6 7.76 29.25 16.85
C SER A 6 7.34 28.06 17.74
N ILE A 7 8.11 27.78 18.80
CA ILE A 7 7.85 26.63 19.70
C ILE A 7 6.69 26.91 20.67
N ARG A 8 6.29 28.17 20.88
CA ARG A 8 5.41 28.52 22.01
C ARG A 8 3.90 28.27 21.82
N ARG A 9 3.33 28.04 20.62
CA ARG A 9 1.85 28.02 20.48
C ARG A 9 1.19 27.09 19.44
N GLY A 10 1.91 26.30 18.64
CA GLY A 10 1.30 25.77 17.40
C GLY A 10 0.96 24.27 17.28
N ARG A 11 1.78 23.36 17.81
CA ARG A 11 1.73 21.93 17.37
C ARG A 11 1.27 20.92 18.43
N PHE A 12 1.42 21.21 19.71
CA PHE A 12 1.04 20.28 20.79
C PHE A 12 -0.46 20.21 21.08
N VAL A 13 -1.21 21.27 20.72
CA VAL A 13 -2.68 21.33 20.90
C VAL A 13 -3.41 20.25 20.09
N VAL A 14 -2.82 19.78 18.98
CA VAL A 14 -3.45 18.83 18.06
C VAL A 14 -3.57 17.43 18.68
N ILE A 15 -2.57 16.96 19.42
CA ILE A 15 -2.59 15.60 20.02
C ILE A 15 -3.58 15.54 21.18
N THR A 16 -3.57 16.55 22.06
CA THR A 16 -4.54 16.69 23.15
C THR A 16 -5.97 16.83 22.62
N ALA A 17 -6.15 17.59 21.53
CA ALA A 17 -7.43 17.73 20.85
C ALA A 17 -7.91 16.41 20.22
N LEU A 18 -7.03 15.64 19.57
CA LEU A 18 -7.38 14.33 18.99
C LEU A 18 -7.74 13.31 20.06
N ALA A 19 -7.03 13.28 21.20
CA ALA A 19 -7.38 12.43 22.34
C ALA A 19 -8.75 12.77 22.93
N SER A 20 -9.15 14.05 22.88
CA SER A 20 -10.49 14.51 23.29
C SER A 20 -11.61 14.05 22.36
N LEU A 21 -11.31 13.53 21.17
CA LEU A 21 -12.30 12.98 20.25
C LEU A 21 -12.58 11.49 20.50
N LEU A 22 -11.73 10.74 21.21
CA LEU A 22 -11.93 9.30 21.43
C LEU A 22 -13.19 8.98 22.27
N PRO A 23 -13.95 7.90 22.02
CA PRO A 23 -15.11 7.52 22.82
C PRO A 23 -14.74 7.02 24.23
N ALA A 24 -15.71 6.96 25.14
CA ALA A 24 -15.54 6.41 26.48
C ALA A 24 -15.55 4.87 26.45
N GLY A 25 -14.49 4.24 26.99
CA GLY A 25 -14.34 2.78 27.03
C GLY A 25 -13.70 2.22 25.76
N LEU A 26 -12.38 2.36 25.61
CA LEU A 26 -11.61 1.83 24.47
C LEU A 26 -11.15 0.38 24.72
N PRO A 27 -11.43 -0.56 23.80
CA PRO A 27 -10.77 -1.88 23.79
C PRO A 27 -9.35 -1.86 23.19
N ALA A 28 -8.83 -0.69 22.79
CA ALA A 28 -7.50 -0.54 22.17
C ALA A 28 -6.60 0.45 22.94
N ALA A 29 -6.50 0.26 24.25
CA ALA A 29 -5.74 1.09 25.20
C ALA A 29 -4.20 1.01 25.05
N SER A 30 -3.64 0.73 23.86
CA SER A 30 -2.18 0.59 23.69
C SER A 30 -1.53 1.75 22.91
N ALA A 31 -2.27 2.46 22.06
CA ALA A 31 -1.70 3.52 21.21
C ALA A 31 -1.60 4.90 21.89
N PRO A 32 -2.64 5.41 22.60
CA PRO A 32 -2.51 6.67 23.36
C PRO A 32 -1.57 6.57 24.55
N PHE A 33 -1.35 5.36 25.06
CA PHE A 33 -0.58 5.12 26.29
C PHE A 33 0.91 4.96 26.07
N ARG A 34 1.31 4.33 24.94
CA ARG A 34 2.69 4.40 24.45
C ARG A 34 3.15 5.86 24.32
N ARG A 35 2.28 6.72 23.78
CA ARG A 35 2.50 8.17 23.64
C ARG A 35 2.64 8.93 24.94
N ALA A 36 1.81 8.62 25.94
CA ALA A 36 1.92 9.24 27.25
C ALA A 36 3.26 8.84 27.91
N GLY A 37 3.60 7.55 27.88
CA GLY A 37 4.89 7.03 28.38
C GLY A 37 6.09 7.64 27.65
N GLU A 38 6.01 7.77 26.32
CA GLU A 38 7.07 8.35 25.50
C GLU A 38 7.47 9.76 25.97
N GLY A 39 6.48 10.57 26.38
CA GLY A 39 6.72 11.91 26.90
C GLY A 39 7.39 11.95 28.29
N TYR A 40 7.21 10.91 29.12
CA TYR A 40 7.86 10.85 30.43
C TYR A 40 9.27 10.29 30.38
N ALA A 41 9.57 9.38 29.44
CA ALA A 41 10.87 8.70 29.44
C ALA A 41 11.53 8.59 28.08
N PHE A 42 10.85 8.13 27.03
CA PHE A 42 11.51 7.85 25.74
C PHE A 42 12.14 9.09 25.11
N VAL A 43 11.37 10.18 24.99
CA VAL A 43 11.86 11.42 24.38
C VAL A 43 12.98 12.08 25.22
N PRO A 44 12.81 12.25 26.55
CA PRO A 44 13.91 12.73 27.40
C PRO A 44 15.15 11.83 27.32
N MET A 45 15.01 10.51 27.43
CA MET A 45 16.11 9.55 27.38
C MET A 45 16.87 9.61 26.06
N ALA A 46 16.16 9.58 24.92
CA ALA A 46 16.75 9.69 23.60
C ALA A 46 17.49 11.03 23.39
N LEU A 47 17.08 12.06 24.15
CA LEU A 47 17.65 13.39 24.11
C LEU A 47 18.55 13.72 25.32
N GLY A 48 18.89 12.73 26.15
CA GLY A 48 19.87 12.85 27.23
C GLY A 48 19.38 13.68 28.43
N ALA A 49 18.08 13.85 28.57
CA ALA A 49 17.43 14.56 29.65
C ALA A 49 16.83 13.59 30.69
N GLU A 50 16.53 14.11 31.89
CA GLU A 50 15.96 13.30 32.97
C GLU A 50 14.57 12.75 32.62
N THR A 51 14.35 11.48 32.94
CA THR A 51 13.06 10.80 32.76
C THR A 51 12.22 10.93 34.03
N ALA A 52 10.92 11.17 33.89
CA ALA A 52 9.99 11.26 35.01
C ALA A 52 9.35 9.91 35.41
N MET A 53 9.50 8.88 34.58
CA MET A 53 8.98 7.53 34.85
C MET A 53 9.96 6.46 34.39
N THR A 54 9.95 5.33 35.07
CA THR A 54 10.64 4.10 34.67
C THR A 54 9.85 3.34 33.62
N PHE A 55 10.51 2.41 32.92
CA PHE A 55 9.85 1.57 31.89
C PHE A 55 8.66 0.74 32.42
N PRO A 56 8.74 0.11 33.62
CA PRO A 56 7.58 -0.56 34.21
C PRO A 56 6.42 0.38 34.54
N GLU A 57 6.70 1.60 35.01
CA GLU A 57 5.66 2.60 35.29
C GLU A 57 4.97 3.09 34.00
N MET A 58 5.72 3.20 32.91
CA MET A 58 5.14 3.48 31.59
C MET A 58 4.23 2.36 31.11
N GLN A 59 4.62 1.10 31.30
CA GLN A 59 3.78 -0.05 30.93
C GLN A 59 2.47 -0.07 31.72
N ALA A 60 2.49 0.33 33.00
CA ALA A 60 1.30 0.43 33.83
C ALA A 60 0.29 1.49 33.33
N LEU A 61 0.71 2.45 32.50
CA LEU A 61 -0.22 3.41 31.89
C LEU A 61 -1.19 2.72 30.92
N ALA A 62 -0.80 1.62 30.27
CA ALA A 62 -1.65 0.89 29.32
C ALA A 62 -2.93 0.29 29.95
N GLU A 63 -2.96 0.15 31.28
CA GLU A 63 -4.12 -0.35 32.04
C GLU A 63 -5.18 0.74 32.32
N ILE A 64 -4.87 2.00 32.05
CA ILE A 64 -5.82 3.11 32.21
C ILE A 64 -6.79 3.07 31.03
N THR A 65 -8.08 3.13 31.28
CA THR A 65 -9.12 3.15 30.23
C THR A 65 -10.01 4.39 30.30
N ASP A 66 -9.83 5.20 31.35
CA ASP A 66 -10.54 6.45 31.57
C ASP A 66 -9.96 7.58 30.71
N LYS A 67 -10.80 8.19 29.88
CA LYS A 67 -10.43 9.23 28.91
C LYS A 67 -9.86 10.49 29.58
N ALA A 68 -10.39 10.90 30.73
CA ALA A 68 -9.89 12.09 31.41
C ALA A 68 -8.47 11.85 31.93
N ARG A 69 -8.21 10.66 32.48
CA ARG A 69 -6.87 10.22 32.91
C ARG A 69 -5.90 10.06 31.74
N VAL A 70 -6.35 9.58 30.58
CA VAL A 70 -5.53 9.53 29.35
C VAL A 70 -5.03 10.92 28.98
N ILE A 71 -5.95 11.89 28.89
CA ILE A 71 -5.64 13.27 28.49
C ILE A 71 -4.72 13.94 29.52
N ASP A 72 -4.96 13.70 30.82
CA ASP A 72 -4.11 14.20 31.90
C ASP A 72 -2.67 13.67 31.79
N HIS A 73 -2.50 12.35 31.61
CA HIS A 73 -1.17 11.75 31.47
C HIS A 73 -0.44 12.18 30.19
N LEU A 74 -1.15 12.33 29.06
CA LEU A 74 -0.58 12.89 27.83
C LEU A 74 -0.08 14.32 28.05
N THR A 75 -0.91 15.17 28.66
CA THR A 75 -0.57 16.57 28.92
C THR A 75 0.68 16.68 29.80
N LYS A 76 0.68 15.96 30.93
CA LYS A 76 1.81 15.92 31.86
C LYS A 76 3.09 15.34 31.23
N GLY A 77 2.97 14.31 30.39
CA GLY A 77 4.12 13.76 29.66
C GLY A 77 4.72 14.75 28.68
N PHE A 78 3.88 15.51 27.97
CA PHE A 78 4.34 16.58 27.08
C PHE A 78 4.96 17.76 27.82
N ASP A 79 4.37 18.18 28.93
CA ASP A 79 4.92 19.24 29.77
C ASP A 79 6.29 18.84 30.32
N HIS A 80 6.43 17.60 30.81
CA HIS A 80 7.73 17.05 31.23
C HIS A 80 8.74 17.04 30.09
N THR A 81 8.39 16.51 28.91
CA THR A 81 9.28 16.53 27.74
C THR A 81 9.73 17.95 27.42
N ARG A 82 8.82 18.91 27.40
CA ARG A 82 9.16 20.30 27.10
C ARG A 82 10.17 20.85 28.11
N GLU A 83 9.90 20.68 29.40
CA GLU A 83 10.78 21.16 30.48
C GLU A 83 12.15 20.48 30.43
N ALA A 84 12.16 19.16 30.26
CA ALA A 84 13.37 18.36 30.13
C ALA A 84 14.23 18.84 28.95
N LEU A 85 13.61 19.12 27.78
CA LEU A 85 14.31 19.60 26.59
C LEU A 85 14.77 21.06 26.70
N GLU A 86 14.04 21.91 27.40
CA GLU A 86 14.46 23.29 27.67
C GLU A 86 15.68 23.34 28.61
N ALA A 87 15.87 22.31 29.44
CA ALA A 87 17.00 22.15 30.35
C ALA A 87 18.24 21.50 29.70
N VAL A 88 18.13 20.95 28.49
CA VAL A 88 19.25 20.31 27.79
C VAL A 88 20.28 21.36 27.37
N ASP A 89 21.55 21.17 27.76
CA ASP A 89 22.66 22.02 27.33
C ASP A 89 22.79 21.99 25.80
N PRO A 90 22.75 23.15 25.10
CA PRO A 90 22.96 23.21 23.65
C PRO A 90 24.19 22.47 23.12
N ALA A 91 25.26 22.33 23.91
CA ALA A 91 26.45 21.57 23.54
C ALA A 91 26.16 20.07 23.32
N THR A 92 25.14 19.52 23.97
CA THR A 92 24.71 18.13 23.77
C THR A 92 23.93 17.91 22.47
N LEU A 93 23.45 18.99 21.83
CA LEU A 93 22.70 18.95 20.58
C LEU A 93 23.56 18.69 19.33
N VAL A 94 24.89 18.72 19.48
CA VAL A 94 25.85 18.52 18.38
C VAL A 94 26.70 17.25 18.53
N GLY A 95 26.50 16.48 19.63
CA GLY A 95 27.27 15.27 19.93
C GLY A 95 26.67 13.97 19.39
N SER A 96 27.27 12.84 19.77
CA SER A 96 26.75 11.48 19.59
C SER A 96 26.50 10.82 20.93
N ARG A 97 25.53 9.90 20.98
CA ARG A 97 25.17 9.15 22.17
C ARG A 97 24.73 7.75 21.82
N GLU A 98 24.91 6.85 22.80
CA GLU A 98 24.45 5.48 22.69
C GLU A 98 22.96 5.40 23.06
N LEU A 99 22.17 4.80 22.17
CA LEU A 99 20.80 4.43 22.44
C LEU A 99 20.59 3.01 21.93
N PHE A 100 20.09 2.12 22.81
CA PHE A 100 19.89 0.69 22.51
C PHE A 100 21.12 -0.01 21.92
N GLY A 101 22.32 0.27 22.47
CA GLY A 101 23.58 -0.32 22.00
C GLY A 101 24.10 0.25 20.67
N GLN A 102 23.50 1.34 20.16
CA GLN A 102 23.96 1.99 18.93
C GLN A 102 24.35 3.45 19.19
N GLN A 103 25.55 3.83 18.76
CA GLN A 103 25.98 5.22 18.71
C GLN A 103 25.22 5.97 17.60
N ARG A 104 24.54 7.05 17.96
CA ARG A 104 23.79 7.91 17.02
C ARG A 104 24.08 9.37 17.31
N THR A 105 24.15 10.18 16.25
CA THR A 105 24.27 11.63 16.40
C THR A 105 22.98 12.22 16.94
N THR A 106 23.05 13.34 17.65
CA THR A 106 21.86 14.03 18.15
C THR A 106 20.85 14.36 17.04
N PRO A 107 21.24 14.88 15.86
CA PRO A 107 20.31 15.07 14.74
C PRO A 107 19.62 13.77 14.27
N ALA A 108 20.34 12.65 14.20
CA ALA A 108 19.77 11.36 13.84
C ALA A 108 18.75 10.87 14.90
N LEU A 109 19.00 11.15 16.17
CA LEU A 109 18.09 10.82 17.27
C LEU A 109 16.86 11.71 17.28
N VAL A 110 17.00 13.00 16.99
CA VAL A 110 15.85 13.91 16.82
C VAL A 110 14.95 13.44 15.68
N LEU A 111 15.52 13.03 14.54
CA LEU A 111 14.76 12.49 13.42
C LEU A 111 14.09 11.16 13.76
N PHE A 112 14.80 10.28 14.47
CA PHE A 112 14.26 8.99 14.92
C PHE A 112 13.05 9.19 15.85
N VAL A 113 13.20 10.03 16.87
CA VAL A 113 12.12 10.37 17.81
C VAL A 113 10.97 11.08 17.08
N ALA A 114 11.25 12.01 16.18
CA ALA A 114 10.21 12.70 15.43
C ALA A 114 9.43 11.75 14.51
N GLY A 115 10.09 10.77 13.90
CA GLY A 115 9.46 9.72 13.09
C GLY A 115 8.55 8.82 13.93
N ASP A 116 9.03 8.35 15.06
CA ASP A 116 8.28 7.53 16.02
C ASP A 116 7.02 8.26 16.54
N MET A 117 7.16 9.53 16.94
CA MET A 117 6.03 10.39 17.32
C MET A 117 5.02 10.60 16.17
N HIS A 118 5.50 10.64 14.92
CA HIS A 118 4.67 10.81 13.73
C HIS A 118 3.90 9.53 13.39
N GLU A 119 4.54 8.37 13.48
CA GLU A 119 3.93 7.06 13.27
C GLU A 119 2.74 6.85 14.24
N HIS A 120 2.98 7.06 15.53
CA HIS A 120 1.92 6.94 16.53
C HIS A 120 0.86 8.06 16.39
N LEU A 121 1.12 9.13 15.64
CA LEU A 121 0.13 10.14 15.24
C LEU A 121 -0.78 9.68 14.12
N GLY A 122 -0.26 9.03 13.11
CA GLY A 122 -1.09 8.34 12.12
C GLY A 122 -2.04 7.34 12.79
N GLN A 123 -1.52 6.49 13.68
CA GLN A 123 -2.31 5.48 14.39
C GLN A 123 -3.43 6.10 15.25
N LEU A 124 -3.17 7.22 15.95
CA LEU A 124 -4.20 7.91 16.74
C LEU A 124 -5.26 8.60 15.89
N ILE A 125 -4.86 9.22 14.77
CA ILE A 125 -5.80 9.84 13.84
C ILE A 125 -6.75 8.77 13.28
N GLU A 126 -6.21 7.61 12.93
CA GLU A 126 -7.03 6.50 12.42
C GLU A 126 -7.93 5.90 13.49
N CYS A 127 -7.42 5.68 14.71
CA CYS A 127 -8.26 5.28 15.85
C CYS A 127 -9.37 6.29 16.14
N ALA A 128 -9.10 7.60 16.00
CA ALA A 128 -10.11 8.62 16.18
C ALA A 128 -11.17 8.57 15.06
N ARG A 129 -10.75 8.46 13.79
CA ARG A 129 -11.65 8.38 12.63
C ARG A 129 -12.56 7.14 12.62
N THR A 130 -12.02 6.00 13.04
CA THR A 130 -12.77 4.73 13.09
C THR A 130 -13.76 4.68 14.26
N ASN A 131 -13.43 5.36 15.38
CA ASN A 131 -14.24 5.32 16.60
C ASN A 131 -15.16 6.54 16.81
N THR A 132 -15.01 7.59 15.99
CA THR A 132 -15.96 8.70 15.94
C THR A 132 -16.49 8.87 14.53
N ALA A 133 -17.82 8.95 14.39
CA ALA A 133 -18.48 9.43 13.19
C ALA A 133 -18.22 10.94 12.99
N LEU A 134 -16.95 11.33 12.82
CA LEU A 134 -16.54 12.69 12.50
C LEU A 134 -16.23 12.77 11.00
N GLU A 135 -16.99 13.62 10.31
CA GLU A 135 -16.61 14.14 8.99
C GLU A 135 -15.18 14.72 9.02
N PRO A 136 -14.44 14.66 7.90
CA PRO A 136 -13.03 15.02 7.86
C PRO A 136 -12.78 16.45 8.35
N LEU A 137 -11.78 16.61 9.22
CA LEU A 137 -11.27 17.89 9.69
C LEU A 137 -10.92 18.79 8.50
N ALA A 138 -11.81 19.73 8.20
CA ALA A 138 -11.48 20.88 7.38
C ALA A 138 -10.40 21.69 8.10
N VAL A 139 -9.26 21.88 7.44
CA VAL A 139 -8.27 22.90 7.81
C VAL A 139 -9.02 24.23 7.93
N CYS A 140 -9.15 24.75 9.15
CA CYS A 140 -9.85 25.99 9.44
C CYS A 140 -9.20 27.17 8.68
N LYS A 141 -9.79 27.54 7.53
CA LYS A 141 -9.61 28.86 6.93
C LYS A 141 -10.67 29.78 7.55
N ARG A 142 -10.20 30.71 8.39
CA ARG A 142 -10.94 31.80 9.08
C ARG A 142 -11.89 31.39 10.21
N CYS A 143 -11.44 31.62 11.45
CA CYS A 143 -12.32 31.87 12.59
C CYS A 143 -12.99 33.25 12.42
N GLY A 144 -14.32 33.27 12.48
CA GLY A 144 -15.11 34.49 12.62
C GLY A 144 -16.60 34.20 12.50
N GLY A 145 -17.30 34.07 13.63
CA GLY A 145 -18.76 34.02 13.66
C GLY A 145 -19.33 33.13 14.76
N THR A 146 -19.83 33.77 15.82
CA THR A 146 -20.63 33.20 16.92
C THR A 146 -21.98 32.66 16.46
N GLY A 147 -22.44 31.50 16.98
CA GLY A 147 -23.85 31.10 16.87
C GLY A 147 -24.15 29.65 17.25
N ASN A 148 -25.00 29.46 18.26
CA ASN A 148 -25.49 28.21 18.86
C ASN A 148 -26.22 27.24 17.91
N GLY A 149 -26.15 25.92 18.19
CA GLY A 149 -27.07 24.92 17.65
C GLY A 149 -26.87 23.51 18.22
N ARG A 150 -27.90 22.98 18.90
CA ARG A 150 -27.99 21.71 19.66
C ARG A 150 -28.24 20.46 18.79
N VAL A 151 -27.78 19.28 19.23
CA VAL A 151 -28.34 17.92 18.95
C VAL A 151 -28.03 16.99 20.16
N VAL A 152 -28.93 16.76 21.14
CA VAL A 152 -29.95 15.67 21.30
C VAL A 152 -29.34 14.26 21.16
N ALA A 153 -28.91 13.56 22.22
CA ALA A 153 -29.61 12.79 23.27
C ALA A 153 -30.17 11.39 22.88
N VAL A 154 -29.36 10.36 23.17
CA VAL A 154 -29.61 9.04 23.81
C VAL A 154 -30.87 8.21 23.44
N TRP A 155 -30.67 6.93 23.06
CA TRP A 155 -31.60 5.84 23.40
C TRP A 155 -30.87 4.51 23.72
N ARG A 156 -31.40 3.78 24.71
CA ARG A 156 -30.84 2.64 25.45
C ARG A 156 -31.76 1.41 25.29
N GLU A 157 -31.16 0.23 25.18
CA GLU A 157 -31.63 -1.15 25.50
C GLU A 157 -33.05 -1.60 25.12
N HIS A 158 -33.21 -2.84 24.63
CA HIS A 158 -34.13 -3.87 25.16
C HIS A 158 -33.99 -5.17 24.34
N MET A 159 -33.31 -6.17 24.91
CA MET A 159 -33.38 -7.57 24.51
C MET A 159 -33.77 -8.38 25.75
N ASN A 160 -34.99 -8.90 25.77
CA ASN A 160 -35.33 -10.04 26.63
C ASN A 160 -36.62 -10.74 26.16
N GLY A 161 -36.44 -11.99 25.75
CA GLY A 161 -37.30 -13.12 26.10
C GLY A 161 -38.72 -13.19 25.53
N LYS A 162 -38.96 -14.19 24.68
CA LYS A 162 -40.01 -15.21 24.92
C LYS A 162 -39.88 -16.38 23.94
N ARG A 163 -39.77 -17.58 24.51
CA ARG A 163 -39.99 -18.89 23.89
C ARG A 163 -41.48 -19.07 23.61
N ILE A 164 -41.85 -19.57 22.44
CA ILE A 164 -43.09 -20.35 22.24
C ILE A 164 -42.78 -21.53 21.32
N VAL A 165 -43.08 -22.71 21.86
CA VAL A 165 -43.09 -24.03 21.22
C VAL A 165 -44.43 -24.19 20.49
N PHE A 166 -44.42 -24.67 19.24
CA PHE A 166 -45.55 -25.41 18.68
C PHE A 166 -45.05 -26.56 17.82
N LEU A 167 -45.57 -27.74 18.11
CA LEU A 167 -45.21 -29.04 17.54
C LEU A 167 -46.41 -29.54 16.72
N SER A 168 -46.07 -30.25 15.64
CA SER A 168 -46.83 -31.34 14.98
C SER A 168 -48.17 -31.04 14.30
N ALA A 169 -48.19 -31.22 12.97
CA ALA A 169 -49.01 -32.23 12.28
C ALA A 169 -48.71 -32.24 10.77
N LEU A 170 -48.16 -33.33 10.22
CA LEU A 170 -48.83 -34.14 9.19
C LEU A 170 -48.01 -35.38 8.81
N THR A 171 -48.64 -36.53 8.94
CA THR A 171 -48.24 -37.87 8.50
C THR A 171 -48.63 -38.12 7.04
N THR A 172 -47.66 -38.63 6.26
CA THR A 172 -47.75 -39.72 5.27
C THR A 172 -48.63 -39.56 4.00
N VAL A 173 -47.98 -39.36 2.83
CA VAL A 173 -48.30 -40.08 1.59
C VAL A 173 -46.99 -40.58 0.95
N LEU A 174 -47.07 -41.84 0.53
CA LEU A 174 -46.04 -42.74 0.04
C LEU A 174 -45.61 -42.42 -1.41
N ALA A 175 -44.32 -42.65 -1.68
CA ALA A 175 -43.75 -43.17 -2.92
C ALA A 175 -44.24 -42.63 -4.28
N CYS A 176 -43.50 -41.64 -4.79
CA CYS A 176 -42.96 -41.72 -6.15
C CYS A 176 -41.52 -41.22 -6.10
N VAL A 177 -40.57 -42.16 -6.12
CA VAL A 177 -39.19 -41.91 -6.54
C VAL A 177 -39.26 -41.45 -7.99
N ALA A 178 -39.44 -40.16 -8.20
CA ALA A 178 -38.97 -39.51 -9.42
C ALA A 178 -37.52 -39.13 -9.14
N LEU A 179 -36.60 -39.67 -9.94
CA LEU A 179 -35.29 -39.06 -10.14
C LEU A 179 -35.50 -37.62 -10.59
N ALA A 180 -35.66 -36.70 -9.64
CA ALA A 180 -35.39 -35.31 -9.92
C ALA A 180 -33.90 -35.24 -10.26
N PRO A 181 -33.51 -34.79 -11.47
CA PRO A 181 -32.11 -34.46 -11.70
C PRO A 181 -31.71 -33.49 -10.58
N GLN A 182 -30.65 -33.85 -9.84
CA GLN A 182 -30.02 -32.86 -8.97
C GLN A 182 -29.74 -31.65 -9.86
N PRO A 183 -30.12 -30.42 -9.45
CA PRO A 183 -29.73 -29.25 -10.21
C PRO A 183 -28.21 -29.33 -10.36
N ALA A 184 -27.74 -29.35 -11.61
CA ALA A 184 -26.34 -29.12 -11.89
C ALA A 184 -25.92 -27.91 -11.06
N ALA A 185 -24.76 -28.00 -10.38
CA ALA A 185 -24.20 -26.90 -9.62
C ALA A 185 -24.41 -25.61 -10.43
N GLY A 186 -25.22 -24.69 -9.88
CA GLY A 186 -25.79 -23.60 -10.66
C GLY A 186 -24.70 -22.84 -11.40
N GLN A 187 -24.88 -22.63 -12.71
CA GLN A 187 -23.97 -21.82 -13.50
C GLN A 187 -23.86 -20.44 -12.84
N TRP A 188 -22.64 -20.07 -12.43
CA TRP A 188 -22.35 -18.75 -11.90
C TRP A 188 -22.89 -17.69 -12.86
N THR A 189 -23.67 -16.76 -12.32
CA THR A 189 -24.21 -15.62 -13.06
C THR A 189 -23.68 -14.35 -12.41
N ALA A 190 -22.97 -13.52 -13.18
CA ALA A 190 -22.43 -12.28 -12.66
C ALA A 190 -23.56 -11.33 -12.21
N PRO A 191 -23.41 -10.66 -11.05
CA PRO A 191 -24.32 -9.59 -10.65
C PRO A 191 -24.35 -8.50 -11.73
N ARG A 192 -25.45 -7.75 -11.80
CA ARG A 192 -25.64 -6.70 -12.80
C ARG A 192 -25.77 -5.33 -12.15
N THR A 193 -25.22 -4.32 -12.81
CA THR A 193 -25.44 -2.92 -12.48
C THR A 193 -26.89 -2.51 -12.82
N PRO A 194 -27.38 -1.36 -12.34
CA PRO A 194 -28.74 -0.88 -12.66
C PRO A 194 -29.03 -0.71 -14.15
N ASP A 195 -28.00 -0.47 -14.97
CA ASP A 195 -28.07 -0.39 -16.44
C ASP A 195 -27.86 -1.75 -17.13
N GLY A 196 -27.86 -2.86 -16.39
CA GLY A 196 -27.89 -4.23 -16.91
C GLY A 196 -26.53 -4.82 -17.30
N GLN A 197 -25.44 -4.10 -17.08
CA GLN A 197 -24.08 -4.59 -17.39
C GLN A 197 -23.53 -5.47 -16.27
N PRO A 198 -22.57 -6.37 -16.54
CA PRO A 198 -21.85 -7.09 -15.49
C PRO A 198 -21.24 -6.13 -14.45
N ASP A 199 -21.48 -6.43 -13.17
CA ASP A 199 -20.95 -5.66 -12.05
C ASP A 199 -19.55 -6.15 -11.67
N LEU A 200 -18.58 -5.30 -11.97
CA LEU A 200 -17.15 -5.40 -11.66
C LEU A 200 -16.74 -4.46 -10.52
N GLN A 201 -17.65 -3.67 -9.95
CA GLN A 201 -17.34 -2.68 -8.92
C GLN A 201 -16.76 -3.31 -7.66
N GLY A 202 -15.91 -2.58 -6.95
CA GLY A 202 -15.30 -3.01 -5.69
C GLY A 202 -13.79 -2.87 -5.69
N VAL A 203 -13.16 -3.35 -4.62
CA VAL A 203 -11.70 -3.36 -4.47
C VAL A 203 -11.17 -4.74 -4.84
N TRP A 204 -10.10 -4.75 -5.63
CA TRP A 204 -9.54 -5.90 -6.31
C TRP A 204 -8.03 -5.87 -6.23
N VAL A 205 -7.39 -7.03 -6.12
CA VAL A 205 -5.93 -7.14 -6.11
C VAL A 205 -5.48 -8.34 -6.94
N ASN A 206 -4.31 -8.25 -7.59
CA ASN A 206 -3.67 -9.43 -8.18
C ASN A 206 -3.05 -10.32 -7.08
N ALA A 207 -3.87 -11.12 -6.39
CA ALA A 207 -3.40 -12.03 -5.34
C ALA A 207 -2.71 -13.31 -5.89
N SER A 208 -2.57 -13.46 -7.22
CA SER A 208 -2.07 -14.70 -7.84
C SER A 208 -0.61 -15.00 -7.50
N ALA A 209 -0.31 -16.09 -6.77
CA ALA A 209 1.05 -16.56 -6.50
C ALA A 209 1.80 -17.02 -7.76
N THR A 210 1.06 -17.36 -8.82
CA THR A 210 1.56 -17.70 -10.15
C THR A 210 2.61 -16.69 -10.63
N PRO A 211 3.81 -17.12 -11.04
CA PRO A 211 4.86 -16.22 -11.48
C PRO A 211 4.47 -15.55 -12.81
N PHE A 212 5.01 -14.37 -13.08
CA PHE A 212 4.70 -13.65 -14.31
C PHE A 212 5.15 -14.42 -15.55
N GLU A 213 6.40 -14.90 -15.55
CA GLU A 213 6.95 -15.78 -16.57
C GLU A 213 7.17 -17.20 -16.03
N ARG A 214 7.03 -18.20 -16.90
CA ARG A 214 7.26 -19.60 -16.52
C ARG A 214 8.69 -19.84 -16.04
N PRO A 215 8.93 -20.37 -14.84
CA PRO A 215 10.28 -20.70 -14.38
C PRO A 215 10.91 -21.78 -15.27
N GLN A 216 12.24 -21.73 -15.46
CA GLN A 216 12.97 -22.71 -16.29
C GLN A 216 12.78 -24.15 -15.79
N ALA A 217 12.69 -24.35 -14.47
CA ALA A 217 12.44 -25.65 -13.86
C ALA A 217 11.08 -26.26 -14.23
N LEU A 218 10.15 -25.45 -14.75
CA LEU A 218 8.81 -25.86 -15.20
C LEU A 218 8.66 -25.74 -16.72
N ALA A 219 9.74 -25.63 -17.48
CA ALA A 219 9.68 -25.52 -18.94
C ALA A 219 8.83 -26.64 -19.56
N GLY A 220 7.93 -26.28 -20.48
CA GLY A 220 6.98 -27.20 -21.11
C GLY A 220 5.79 -27.63 -20.24
N ARG A 221 5.77 -27.27 -18.95
CA ARG A 221 4.66 -27.60 -18.02
C ARG A 221 3.78 -26.40 -17.82
N GLN A 222 2.62 -26.34 -18.49
CA GLN A 222 1.68 -25.23 -18.34
C GLN A 222 0.92 -25.28 -17.01
N PHE A 223 0.69 -26.49 -16.50
CA PHE A 223 -0.06 -26.73 -15.28
C PHE A 223 0.70 -27.65 -14.31
N LEU A 224 0.49 -27.38 -13.03
CA LEU A 224 0.83 -28.24 -11.91
C LEU A 224 -0.34 -29.18 -11.60
N THR A 225 -0.07 -30.27 -10.91
CA THR A 225 -1.12 -31.10 -10.30
C THR A 225 -1.63 -30.46 -9.00
N ASP A 226 -2.81 -30.86 -8.54
CA ASP A 226 -3.36 -30.37 -7.27
C ASP A 226 -2.44 -30.72 -6.07
N GLU A 227 -1.76 -31.86 -6.13
CA GLU A 227 -0.77 -32.26 -5.12
C GLU A 227 0.46 -31.35 -5.12
N GLU A 228 0.96 -30.97 -6.30
CA GLU A 228 2.07 -30.03 -6.43
C GLU A 228 1.69 -28.64 -5.95
N VAL A 229 0.47 -28.18 -6.24
CA VAL A 229 -0.06 -26.91 -5.73
C VAL A 229 -0.11 -26.94 -4.20
N ALA A 230 -0.69 -27.99 -3.61
CA ALA A 230 -0.78 -28.13 -2.16
C ALA A 230 0.61 -28.20 -1.49
N GLU A 231 1.58 -28.88 -2.10
CA GLU A 231 2.96 -28.92 -1.64
C GLU A 231 3.64 -27.54 -1.73
N LEU A 232 3.47 -26.80 -2.83
CA LEU A 232 4.00 -25.44 -2.96
C LEU A 232 3.40 -24.49 -1.93
N SER A 233 2.09 -24.55 -1.70
CA SER A 233 1.43 -23.75 -0.66
C SER A 233 1.99 -24.07 0.73
N ARG A 234 2.16 -25.36 1.08
CA ARG A 234 2.77 -25.75 2.36
C ARG A 234 4.21 -25.24 2.51
N ARG A 235 5.02 -25.31 1.44
CA ARG A 235 6.38 -24.75 1.46
C ARG A 235 6.36 -23.25 1.64
N ALA A 236 5.48 -22.54 0.95
CA ALA A 236 5.34 -21.10 1.07
C ALA A 236 4.92 -20.69 2.49
N ASP A 237 3.95 -21.39 3.10
CA ASP A 237 3.52 -21.15 4.48
C ASP A 237 4.66 -21.38 5.48
N ARG A 238 5.36 -22.51 5.37
CA ARG A 238 6.54 -22.81 6.22
C ARG A 238 7.62 -21.73 6.11
N ILE A 239 7.91 -21.29 4.89
CA ILE A 239 8.99 -20.32 4.64
C ILE A 239 8.57 -18.92 5.06
N PHE A 240 7.35 -18.48 4.77
CA PHE A 240 6.97 -17.07 4.89
C PHE A 240 6.01 -16.74 6.02
N LYS A 241 5.20 -17.69 6.51
CA LYS A 241 4.27 -17.47 7.62
C LYS A 241 4.80 -18.00 8.96
N GLU A 242 5.55 -19.10 8.92
CA GLU A 242 6.02 -19.80 10.13
C GLU A 242 7.48 -19.46 10.51
N SER A 243 8.14 -18.57 9.75
CA SER A 243 9.53 -18.18 9.96
C SER A 243 9.73 -16.66 9.96
N ASP A 244 10.95 -16.20 10.26
CA ASP A 244 11.35 -14.80 10.26
C ASP A 244 11.77 -14.30 8.86
N ALA A 245 11.18 -14.83 7.79
CA ALA A 245 11.58 -14.53 6.42
C ALA A 245 11.48 -13.05 6.06
N ASP A 246 12.34 -12.63 5.13
CA ASP A 246 12.28 -11.29 4.55
C ASP A 246 11.10 -11.16 3.57
N LEU A 247 10.67 -9.92 3.32
CA LEU A 247 9.63 -9.61 2.34
C LEU A 247 10.00 -10.16 0.95
N ALA A 248 9.17 -11.07 0.42
CA ALA A 248 9.24 -11.52 -0.96
C ALA A 248 8.33 -10.67 -1.85
N ILE A 249 8.85 -10.28 -3.02
CA ILE A 249 8.19 -9.41 -4.00
C ILE A 249 8.15 -10.14 -5.35
N GLY A 250 7.04 -10.03 -6.07
CA GLY A 250 6.81 -10.58 -7.38
C GLY A 250 6.89 -12.11 -7.36
N ASP A 251 7.68 -12.65 -8.29
CA ASP A 251 7.82 -14.09 -8.48
C ASP A 251 8.63 -14.76 -7.36
N THR A 252 9.29 -13.98 -6.49
CA THR A 252 10.15 -14.52 -5.42
C THR A 252 9.42 -15.51 -4.53
N LEU A 253 8.18 -15.24 -4.12
CA LEU A 253 7.42 -16.15 -3.27
C LEU A 253 7.27 -17.55 -3.91
N PHE A 254 6.89 -17.59 -5.19
CA PHE A 254 6.71 -18.84 -5.92
C PHE A 254 8.06 -19.54 -6.16
N LEU A 255 9.07 -18.81 -6.61
CA LEU A 255 10.39 -19.36 -6.92
C LEU A 255 11.07 -19.93 -5.68
N THR A 256 10.92 -19.27 -4.53
CA THR A 256 11.46 -19.73 -3.25
C THR A 256 10.74 -20.98 -2.75
N ALA A 257 9.40 -21.04 -2.86
CA ALA A 257 8.64 -22.24 -2.54
C ALA A 257 8.99 -23.41 -3.48
N LEU A 258 9.18 -23.14 -4.77
CA LEU A 258 9.60 -24.12 -5.77
C LEU A 258 10.99 -24.68 -5.47
N ALA A 259 11.93 -23.81 -5.09
CA ALA A 259 13.29 -24.19 -4.70
C ALA A 259 13.36 -24.93 -3.35
N ASN A 260 12.29 -24.87 -2.54
CA ASN A 260 12.20 -25.52 -1.23
C ASN A 260 13.37 -25.14 -0.30
N VAL A 261 13.65 -23.84 -0.18
CA VAL A 261 14.69 -23.36 0.74
C VAL A 261 14.24 -23.49 2.20
N ASP A 262 15.19 -23.55 3.12
CA ASP A 262 14.90 -23.59 4.57
C ASP A 262 14.45 -22.23 5.10
N ALA A 263 15.11 -21.16 4.67
CA ALA A 263 14.78 -19.79 5.06
C ALA A 263 15.01 -18.83 3.89
N PHE A 264 14.15 -17.81 3.76
CA PHE A 264 14.31 -16.76 2.78
C PHE A 264 14.86 -15.48 3.44
N LYS A 265 16.06 -15.10 3.03
CA LYS A 265 16.70 -13.84 3.43
C LYS A 265 17.18 -13.08 2.19
N ARG A 266 17.01 -11.76 2.20
CA ARG A 266 17.39 -10.85 1.13
C ARG A 266 18.33 -9.78 1.69
N LYS A 267 19.50 -9.64 1.07
CA LYS A 267 20.47 -8.61 1.45
C LYS A 267 19.83 -7.22 1.42
N GLY A 268 19.94 -6.49 2.51
CA GLY A 268 19.38 -5.13 2.63
C GLY A 268 17.86 -5.08 2.81
N ALA A 269 17.20 -6.21 3.09
CA ALA A 269 15.80 -6.20 3.48
C ALA A 269 15.61 -5.40 4.79
N ASN A 270 14.62 -4.53 4.79
CA ASN A 270 14.17 -3.75 5.94
C ASN A 270 12.72 -4.09 6.34
N ARG A 271 12.14 -5.12 5.70
CA ARG A 271 10.77 -5.59 5.92
C ARG A 271 10.76 -7.11 5.92
N SER A 272 9.98 -7.69 6.81
CA SER A 272 9.72 -9.12 6.87
C SER A 272 8.53 -9.53 5.99
N SER A 273 8.32 -10.83 5.86
CA SER A 273 7.18 -11.46 5.19
C SER A 273 5.82 -11.04 5.75
N ASN A 274 5.75 -10.48 6.97
CA ASN A 274 4.52 -9.97 7.57
C ASN A 274 3.88 -8.81 6.79
N PHE A 275 4.64 -8.15 5.91
CA PHE A 275 4.13 -7.10 5.02
C PHE A 275 3.55 -7.64 3.71
N MET A 276 3.59 -8.96 3.47
CA MET A 276 3.02 -9.55 2.26
C MET A 276 1.51 -9.60 2.34
N VAL A 277 0.87 -9.28 1.22
CA VAL A 277 -0.53 -9.61 0.98
C VAL A 277 -0.63 -11.13 0.80
N GLU A 278 -1.71 -11.74 1.29
CA GLU A 278 -1.96 -13.16 1.07
C GLU A 278 -2.02 -13.49 -0.43
N ARG A 279 -1.43 -14.63 -0.81
CA ARG A 279 -1.28 -15.05 -2.20
C ARG A 279 -2.02 -16.36 -2.43
N GLU A 280 -2.78 -16.44 -3.52
CA GLU A 280 -3.48 -17.65 -3.93
C GLU A 280 -2.63 -18.44 -4.92
N PHE A 281 -2.33 -19.69 -4.58
CA PHE A 281 -1.73 -20.63 -5.50
C PHE A 281 -2.82 -21.29 -6.35
N ASP A 282 -2.69 -21.14 -7.66
CA ASP A 282 -3.43 -21.93 -8.62
C ASP A 282 -2.50 -22.93 -9.31
N ASN A 283 -3.06 -23.72 -10.23
CA ASN A 283 -2.29 -24.72 -10.95
C ASN A 283 -1.50 -24.17 -12.14
N ARG A 284 -1.54 -22.87 -12.44
CA ARG A 284 -0.82 -22.31 -13.58
C ARG A 284 0.64 -22.09 -13.21
N THR A 285 1.53 -22.24 -14.18
CA THR A 285 2.97 -22.02 -13.99
C THR A 285 3.46 -20.67 -14.51
N SER A 286 2.57 -19.85 -15.07
CA SER A 286 2.87 -18.55 -15.67
C SER A 286 1.59 -17.71 -15.82
N GLN A 287 1.69 -16.39 -15.62
CA GLN A 287 0.61 -15.46 -15.98
C GLN A 287 0.61 -15.16 -17.48
N ILE A 288 1.76 -15.19 -18.16
CA ILE A 288 1.80 -15.16 -19.63
C ILE A 288 1.23 -16.48 -20.16
N VAL A 289 0.20 -16.36 -21.00
CA VAL A 289 -0.52 -17.50 -21.61
C VAL A 289 -0.29 -17.60 -23.11
N ASP A 290 0.04 -16.48 -23.75
CA ASP A 290 0.50 -16.43 -25.14
C ASP A 290 1.74 -15.54 -25.16
N PRO A 291 2.93 -16.05 -25.51
CA PRO A 291 3.19 -17.38 -26.05
C PRO A 291 2.96 -18.54 -25.06
N PRO A 292 2.67 -19.76 -25.56
CA PRO A 292 2.35 -20.92 -24.71
C PRO A 292 3.53 -21.43 -23.87
N ASP A 293 4.75 -21.00 -24.18
CA ASP A 293 5.95 -21.22 -23.37
C ASP A 293 5.95 -20.38 -22.06
N GLY A 294 5.00 -19.45 -21.92
CA GLY A 294 4.83 -18.61 -20.74
C GLY A 294 5.97 -17.60 -20.56
N LYS A 295 6.63 -17.19 -21.66
CA LYS A 295 7.74 -16.24 -21.64
C LYS A 295 7.38 -14.98 -22.41
N LEU A 296 7.98 -13.86 -22.03
CA LEU A 296 7.93 -12.66 -22.85
C LEU A 296 8.55 -12.97 -24.23
N PRO A 297 7.97 -12.46 -25.33
CA PRO A 297 8.63 -12.52 -26.62
C PRO A 297 9.98 -11.81 -26.59
N ALA A 298 10.89 -12.25 -27.46
CA ALA A 298 12.18 -11.59 -27.63
C ALA A 298 12.00 -10.08 -27.88
N LEU A 299 12.79 -9.28 -27.16
CA LEU A 299 12.88 -7.85 -27.39
C LEU A 299 13.60 -7.58 -28.72
N LEU A 300 13.13 -6.56 -29.43
CA LEU A 300 13.80 -6.01 -30.61
C LEU A 300 14.94 -5.08 -30.19
N PRO A 301 15.94 -4.79 -31.05
CA PRO A 301 17.08 -3.94 -30.69
C PRO A 301 16.69 -2.60 -30.07
N ALA A 302 15.70 -1.90 -30.63
CA ALA A 302 15.21 -0.63 -30.08
C ALA A 302 14.52 -0.80 -28.71
N GLY A 303 13.83 -1.93 -28.49
CA GLY A 303 13.26 -2.28 -27.20
C GLY A 303 14.33 -2.58 -26.15
N ILE A 304 15.40 -3.27 -26.54
CA ILE A 304 16.58 -3.52 -25.69
C ILE A 304 17.21 -2.20 -25.26
N GLU A 305 17.50 -1.31 -26.20
CA GLU A 305 18.10 0.01 -25.91
C GLU A 305 17.26 0.82 -24.91
N ARG A 306 15.93 0.88 -25.10
CA ARG A 306 15.02 1.57 -24.17
C ARG A 306 15.00 0.90 -22.80
N TRP A 307 14.99 -0.43 -22.75
CA TRP A 307 15.02 -1.17 -21.49
C TRP A 307 16.33 -0.95 -20.73
N GLU A 308 17.47 -1.05 -21.41
CA GLU A 308 18.79 -0.78 -20.83
C GLU A 308 18.89 0.66 -20.33
N ALA A 309 18.36 1.64 -21.07
CA ALA A 309 18.31 3.03 -20.64
C ALA A 309 17.45 3.24 -19.38
N LEU A 310 16.37 2.46 -19.20
CA LEU A 310 15.58 2.48 -17.97
C LEU A 310 16.33 1.87 -16.80
N VAL A 311 16.98 0.73 -17.00
CA VAL A 311 17.78 0.04 -15.97
C VAL A 311 18.98 0.90 -15.55
N ALA A 312 19.64 1.57 -16.50
CA ALA A 312 20.75 2.48 -16.22
C ALA A 312 20.34 3.70 -15.38
N ARG A 313 19.05 4.05 -15.34
CA ARG A 313 18.49 5.10 -14.47
C ARG A 313 18.05 4.60 -13.10
N ASP A 314 18.11 3.30 -12.85
CA ASP A 314 17.83 2.69 -11.56
C ASP A 314 19.11 2.61 -10.71
N VAL A 315 19.74 3.77 -10.53
CA VAL A 315 20.98 3.95 -9.75
C VAL A 315 20.73 4.89 -8.58
N ASP A 316 21.60 4.82 -7.57
CA ASP A 316 21.56 5.76 -6.45
C ASP A 316 21.68 7.20 -6.98
N PRO A 317 20.72 8.10 -6.67
CA PRO A 317 20.73 9.45 -7.21
C PRO A 317 21.95 10.22 -6.69
N ALA A 318 22.67 10.94 -7.56
CA ALA A 318 23.73 11.85 -7.14
C ALA A 318 23.16 13.22 -6.74
N GLY A 319 22.12 13.65 -7.45
CA GLY A 319 21.35 14.86 -7.15
C GLY A 319 19.84 14.67 -7.23
N PRO A 320 19.05 15.70 -6.87
CA PRO A 320 17.60 15.66 -7.00
C PRO A 320 17.13 15.50 -8.46
N GLU A 321 17.95 15.84 -9.45
CA GLU A 321 17.69 15.64 -10.89
C GLU A 321 17.67 14.16 -11.27
N ASP A 322 18.49 13.33 -10.62
CA ASP A 322 18.65 11.90 -10.92
C ASP A 322 17.51 11.03 -10.36
N LEU A 323 16.61 11.61 -9.56
CA LEU A 323 15.46 10.90 -9.03
C LEU A 323 14.55 10.44 -10.18
N ASN A 324 14.37 9.12 -10.28
CA ASN A 324 13.46 8.52 -11.25
C ASN A 324 11.98 8.75 -10.87
N THR A 325 11.05 8.35 -11.73
CA THR A 325 9.60 8.57 -11.51
C THR A 325 9.10 7.91 -10.24
N ARG A 326 9.57 6.70 -9.90
CA ARG A 326 9.19 6.01 -8.66
C ARG A 326 9.66 6.77 -7.43
N SER A 327 10.92 7.19 -7.42
CA SER A 327 11.51 8.00 -6.35
C SER A 327 10.82 9.35 -6.17
N ARG A 328 10.32 9.94 -7.26
CA ARG A 328 9.53 11.18 -7.25
C ARG A 328 8.04 10.95 -6.91
N CYS A 329 7.64 9.72 -6.61
CA CYS A 329 6.25 9.37 -6.36
C CYS A 329 5.31 9.70 -7.53
N LEU A 330 5.87 9.69 -8.74
CA LEU A 330 5.15 9.84 -9.99
C LEU A 330 4.78 8.48 -10.55
N THR A 331 3.66 8.45 -11.26
CA THR A 331 3.15 7.20 -11.81
C THR A 331 4.09 6.59 -12.85
N PRO A 332 4.38 5.28 -12.78
CA PRO A 332 5.03 4.54 -13.85
C PRO A 332 4.13 4.38 -15.09
N GLY A 333 2.88 4.82 -15.06
CA GLY A 333 1.93 4.70 -16.16
C GLY A 333 1.10 3.43 -16.10
N MET A 334 0.55 3.04 -17.26
CA MET A 334 -0.28 1.84 -17.44
C MET A 334 0.32 0.91 -18.50
N PRO A 335 0.03 -0.40 -18.43
CA PRO A 335 -0.75 -1.08 -17.39
C PRO A 335 0.07 -1.43 -16.14
N ARG A 336 -0.61 -1.71 -15.03
CA ARG A 336 -0.02 -2.18 -13.77
C ARG A 336 -0.01 -3.72 -13.69
N ILE A 337 0.56 -4.35 -14.72
CA ILE A 337 0.72 -5.81 -14.80
C ILE A 337 2.20 -6.11 -15.02
N GLY A 338 2.69 -7.26 -14.58
CA GLY A 338 4.04 -7.71 -14.88
C GLY A 338 4.96 -7.77 -13.66
N PRO A 339 6.26 -7.97 -13.90
CA PRO A 339 7.18 -8.37 -12.84
C PRO A 339 7.50 -7.21 -11.90
N GLY A 340 7.78 -7.58 -10.65
CA GLY A 340 8.12 -6.65 -9.57
C GLY A 340 7.00 -5.66 -9.26
N PRO A 341 7.30 -4.42 -8.83
CA PRO A 341 6.29 -3.45 -8.38
C PRO A 341 5.24 -3.03 -9.41
N ARG A 342 5.32 -3.51 -10.66
CA ARG A 342 4.34 -3.22 -11.71
C ARG A 342 3.06 -4.01 -11.53
N GLY A 343 3.15 -5.30 -11.18
CA GLY A 343 2.00 -6.19 -11.02
C GLY A 343 2.00 -6.93 -9.68
N ASP A 344 2.90 -6.57 -8.76
CA ASP A 344 2.95 -7.10 -7.40
C ASP A 344 1.70 -6.66 -6.60
N PRO A 345 1.02 -7.57 -5.88
CA PRO A 345 -0.14 -7.22 -5.06
C PRO A 345 0.13 -6.18 -3.98
N LEU A 346 1.36 -6.06 -3.46
CA LEU A 346 1.76 -5.03 -2.50
C LEU A 346 1.52 -3.61 -3.04
N TYR A 347 1.47 -3.46 -4.37
CA TYR A 347 1.24 -2.19 -5.06
C TYR A 347 0.04 -2.26 -6.02
N GLY A 348 -0.73 -3.35 -5.95
CA GLY A 348 -1.60 -3.83 -7.03
C GLY A 348 -3.09 -3.78 -6.72
N PHE A 349 -3.52 -2.98 -5.72
CA PHE A 349 -4.93 -2.78 -5.44
C PHE A 349 -5.56 -1.81 -6.46
N TYR A 350 -6.72 -2.21 -6.99
CA TYR A 350 -7.59 -1.41 -7.84
C TYR A 350 -8.95 -1.26 -7.18
N GLN A 351 -9.52 -0.06 -7.24
CA GLN A 351 -10.92 0.16 -6.97
C GLN A 351 -11.61 0.48 -8.29
N ILE A 352 -12.60 -0.34 -8.61
CA ILE A 352 -13.40 -0.22 -9.82
C ILE A 352 -14.68 0.52 -9.48
N PHE A 353 -14.94 1.59 -10.24
CA PHE A 353 -16.20 2.32 -10.25
C PHE A 353 -16.87 2.18 -11.62
N GLN A 354 -18.17 1.92 -11.63
CA GLN A 354 -18.97 1.84 -12.84
C GLN A 354 -20.10 2.85 -12.79
N SER A 355 -20.27 3.58 -13.88
CA SER A 355 -21.43 4.42 -14.13
C SER A 355 -21.83 4.29 -15.59
N PRO A 356 -23.06 4.67 -15.97
CA PRO A 356 -23.44 4.73 -17.37
C PRO A 356 -22.40 5.51 -18.19
N GLY A 357 -21.86 4.88 -19.24
CA GLY A 357 -20.86 5.48 -20.13
C GLY A 357 -19.41 5.50 -19.62
N TYR A 358 -19.12 5.07 -18.38
CA TYR A 358 -17.76 5.09 -17.83
C TYR A 358 -17.42 3.87 -16.98
N PHE A 359 -16.18 3.42 -17.12
CA PHE A 359 -15.53 2.47 -16.23
C PHE A 359 -14.25 3.12 -15.71
N VAL A 360 -14.08 3.21 -14.39
CA VAL A 360 -12.92 3.89 -13.79
C VAL A 360 -12.16 2.89 -12.93
N LEU A 361 -10.85 2.77 -13.20
CA LEU A 361 -9.92 2.06 -12.32
C LEU A 361 -9.11 3.07 -11.54
N VAL A 362 -9.32 3.12 -10.23
CA VAL A 362 -8.47 3.86 -9.30
C VAL A 362 -7.41 2.91 -8.77
N MET A 363 -6.14 3.23 -8.98
CA MET A 363 -5.02 2.46 -8.41
C MET A 363 -4.69 3.00 -7.03
N GLU A 364 -4.39 2.12 -6.08
CA GLU A 364 -3.87 2.53 -4.77
C GLU A 364 -2.54 3.29 -4.92
N THR A 365 -1.59 2.68 -5.62
CA THR A 365 -0.26 3.28 -5.84
C THR A 365 -0.37 4.52 -6.73
N ASN A 366 0.08 5.67 -6.23
CA ASN A 366 0.00 7.00 -6.87
C ASN A 366 -1.42 7.60 -7.01
N HIS A 367 -2.48 6.89 -6.58
CA HIS A 367 -3.89 7.33 -6.72
C HIS A 367 -4.31 7.74 -8.12
N ASP A 368 -3.72 7.11 -9.13
CA ASP A 368 -4.08 7.37 -10.52
C ASP A 368 -5.53 6.92 -10.77
N ALA A 369 -6.30 7.73 -11.48
CA ALA A 369 -7.64 7.36 -11.95
C ALA A 369 -7.61 7.18 -13.48
N ARG A 370 -7.73 5.93 -13.94
CA ARG A 370 -7.86 5.63 -15.36
C ARG A 370 -9.34 5.60 -15.74
N ILE A 371 -9.74 6.56 -16.57
CA ILE A 371 -11.10 6.70 -17.06
C ILE A 371 -11.22 6.01 -18.42
N VAL A 372 -12.09 5.01 -18.49
CA VAL A 372 -12.43 4.27 -19.72
C VAL A 372 -13.82 4.69 -20.16
N ARG A 373 -13.93 5.24 -21.38
CA ARG A 373 -15.22 5.66 -21.94
C ARG A 373 -15.93 4.49 -22.61
N LEU A 374 -17.22 4.34 -22.34
CA LEU A 374 -18.09 3.28 -22.87
C LEU A 374 -19.16 3.84 -23.82
N ASP A 375 -19.00 5.08 -24.28
CA ASP A 375 -19.98 5.84 -25.08
C ASP A 375 -19.86 5.59 -26.60
N GLY A 376 -18.98 4.67 -27.02
CA GLY A 376 -18.71 4.38 -28.43
C GLY A 376 -17.97 5.50 -29.18
N SER A 377 -17.51 6.54 -28.49
CA SER A 377 -16.73 7.61 -29.12
C SER A 377 -15.38 7.08 -29.61
N PRO A 378 -14.87 7.59 -30.76
CA PRO A 378 -13.59 7.16 -31.28
C PRO A 378 -12.46 7.57 -30.35
N HIS A 379 -11.31 6.92 -30.53
CA HIS A 379 -10.06 7.37 -29.90
C HIS A 379 -9.75 8.83 -30.23
N LEU A 380 -9.04 9.47 -29.32
CA LEU A 380 -8.48 10.80 -29.57
C LEU A 380 -7.57 10.77 -30.80
N SER A 381 -7.44 11.92 -31.48
CA SER A 381 -6.47 12.08 -32.56
C SER A 381 -5.08 11.57 -32.10
N PRO A 382 -4.35 10.80 -32.91
CA PRO A 382 -3.03 10.25 -32.55
C PRO A 382 -1.98 11.30 -32.17
N ARG A 383 -2.22 12.59 -32.43
CA ARG A 383 -1.39 13.71 -31.95
C ARG A 383 -1.55 14.00 -30.45
N ILE A 384 -2.64 13.57 -29.84
CA ILE A 384 -2.91 13.75 -28.41
C ILE A 384 -2.49 12.46 -27.72
N ARG A 385 -1.37 12.53 -27.00
CA ARG A 385 -0.80 11.39 -26.27
C ARG A 385 -0.94 11.59 -24.77
N GLN A 386 -1.38 10.55 -24.07
CA GLN A 386 -1.64 10.58 -22.63
C GLN A 386 -0.73 9.60 -21.90
N TRP A 387 -0.42 9.89 -20.63
CA TRP A 387 0.51 9.08 -19.84
C TRP A 387 0.00 7.65 -19.61
N HIS A 388 -1.31 7.49 -19.40
CA HIS A 388 -1.98 6.19 -19.25
C HIS A 388 -2.58 5.66 -20.57
N GLY A 389 -2.32 6.33 -21.69
CA GLY A 389 -3.02 6.10 -22.95
C GLY A 389 -4.47 6.61 -22.94
N ASP A 390 -5.11 6.53 -24.09
CA ASP A 390 -6.53 6.85 -24.31
C ASP A 390 -7.32 5.54 -24.39
N SER A 391 -8.21 5.30 -23.42
CA SER A 391 -8.93 4.03 -23.27
C SER A 391 -10.39 4.11 -23.71
N ARG A 392 -10.82 3.14 -24.54
CA ARG A 392 -12.19 2.98 -25.04
C ARG A 392 -12.68 1.58 -24.72
N GLY A 393 -13.82 1.48 -24.06
CA GLY A 393 -14.41 0.22 -23.65
C GLY A 393 -15.72 -0.07 -24.36
N ARG A 394 -16.03 -1.36 -24.49
CA ARG A 394 -17.34 -1.87 -24.94
C ARG A 394 -17.63 -3.20 -24.25
N TRP A 395 -18.90 -3.51 -24.09
CA TRP A 395 -19.34 -4.81 -23.59
C TRP A 395 -19.47 -5.81 -24.73
N ASP A 396 -18.93 -7.01 -24.52
CA ASP A 396 -19.04 -8.19 -25.37
C ASP A 396 -19.63 -9.33 -24.52
N GLY A 397 -20.97 -9.41 -24.50
CA GLY A 397 -21.69 -10.21 -23.52
C GLY A 397 -21.34 -9.80 -22.09
N ASP A 398 -20.78 -10.74 -21.33
CA ASP A 398 -20.39 -10.52 -19.93
C ASP A 398 -18.95 -10.02 -19.73
N THR A 399 -18.28 -9.68 -20.83
CA THR A 399 -16.88 -9.25 -20.82
C THR A 399 -16.77 -7.78 -21.20
N LEU A 400 -16.10 -6.98 -20.35
CA LEU A 400 -15.69 -5.64 -20.72
C LEU A 400 -14.42 -5.73 -21.56
N VAL A 401 -14.49 -5.29 -22.81
CA VAL A 401 -13.33 -5.18 -23.71
C VAL A 401 -12.86 -3.75 -23.75
N ILE A 402 -11.60 -3.49 -23.37
CA ILE A 402 -11.00 -2.16 -23.35
C ILE A 402 -9.84 -2.14 -24.34
N GLU A 403 -9.88 -1.20 -25.27
CA GLU A 403 -8.79 -0.91 -26.19
C GLU A 403 -8.09 0.36 -25.72
N THR A 404 -6.76 0.35 -25.66
CA THR A 404 -5.99 1.52 -25.27
C THR A 404 -4.83 1.77 -26.20
N ALA A 405 -4.75 3.01 -26.67
CA ALA A 405 -3.73 3.49 -27.59
C ALA A 405 -3.21 4.87 -27.12
N ASN A 406 -2.50 5.59 -27.99
CA ASN A 406 -2.07 6.97 -27.76
C ASN A 406 -1.24 7.18 -26.47
N PHE A 407 -0.40 6.22 -26.11
CA PHE A 407 0.54 6.39 -25.01
C PHE A 407 1.56 7.49 -25.32
N SER A 408 1.97 8.20 -24.27
CA SER A 408 3.04 9.20 -24.34
C SER A 408 4.40 8.53 -24.56
N PRO A 409 5.29 9.08 -25.40
CA PRO A 409 6.67 8.59 -25.52
C PRO A 409 7.48 8.75 -24.23
N ARG A 410 6.96 9.49 -23.25
CA ARG A 410 7.55 9.65 -21.92
C ARG A 410 7.05 8.62 -20.90
N SER A 411 5.97 7.92 -21.22
CA SER A 411 5.54 6.74 -20.46
C SER A 411 6.38 5.54 -20.86
N SER A 412 6.49 4.53 -20.01
CA SER A 412 7.12 3.29 -20.41
C SER A 412 6.58 2.07 -19.69
N TYR A 413 6.36 1.01 -20.46
CA TYR A 413 5.99 -0.31 -19.99
C TYR A 413 6.90 -1.37 -20.59
N LEU A 414 7.81 -1.93 -19.79
CA LEU A 414 8.76 -2.97 -20.23
C LEU A 414 9.51 -2.59 -21.53
N GLY A 415 9.89 -1.32 -21.65
CA GLY A 415 10.55 -0.78 -22.85
C GLY A 415 9.59 -0.31 -23.95
N ALA A 416 8.31 -0.67 -23.92
CA ALA A 416 7.28 -0.12 -24.80
C ALA A 416 6.85 1.29 -24.35
N ALA A 417 6.44 2.12 -25.31
CA ALA A 417 6.04 3.51 -25.05
C ALA A 417 4.93 3.95 -26.03
N GLU A 418 5.19 4.87 -26.95
CA GLU A 418 4.17 5.46 -27.83
C GLU A 418 3.54 4.49 -28.84
N ASN A 419 4.20 3.37 -29.12
CA ASN A 419 3.71 2.32 -30.02
C ASN A 419 2.99 1.19 -29.27
N LEU A 420 2.85 1.32 -27.95
CA LEU A 420 2.08 0.37 -27.15
C LEU A 420 0.59 0.46 -27.51
N HIS A 421 0.00 -0.69 -27.74
CA HIS A 421 -1.43 -0.89 -27.90
C HIS A 421 -1.85 -2.05 -26.99
N LEU A 422 -2.92 -1.83 -26.23
CA LEU A 422 -3.47 -2.82 -25.30
C LEU A 422 -4.88 -3.19 -25.72
N VAL A 423 -5.17 -4.48 -25.67
CA VAL A 423 -6.54 -5.01 -25.69
C VAL A 423 -6.75 -5.81 -24.42
N GLU A 424 -7.64 -5.33 -23.56
CA GLU A 424 -7.92 -5.87 -22.25
C GLU A 424 -9.33 -6.47 -22.24
N ARG A 425 -9.51 -7.60 -21.57
CA ARG A 425 -10.78 -8.29 -21.39
C ARG A 425 -10.97 -8.59 -19.92
N LEU A 426 -12.00 -8.00 -19.31
CA LEU A 426 -12.34 -8.22 -17.91
C LEU A 426 -13.67 -8.95 -17.81
N THR A 427 -13.67 -10.12 -17.17
CA THR A 427 -14.86 -10.96 -17.00
C THR A 427 -15.02 -11.36 -15.54
N ARG A 428 -16.22 -11.14 -14.97
CA ARG A 428 -16.55 -11.58 -13.60
C ARG A 428 -16.84 -13.07 -13.57
N VAL A 429 -15.84 -13.88 -13.20
CA VAL A 429 -15.93 -15.35 -13.26
C VAL A 429 -16.39 -16.00 -11.95
N ALA A 430 -16.36 -15.27 -10.84
CA ALA A 430 -16.92 -15.69 -9.56
C ALA A 430 -17.34 -14.48 -8.70
N SER A 431 -17.96 -14.74 -7.55
CA SER A 431 -18.35 -13.71 -6.57
C SER A 431 -17.16 -12.89 -6.07
N ASP A 432 -15.96 -13.44 -6.11
CA ASP A 432 -14.73 -12.84 -5.62
C ASP A 432 -13.59 -12.85 -6.66
N SER A 433 -13.89 -13.15 -7.93
CA SER A 433 -12.86 -13.28 -8.98
C SER A 433 -13.23 -12.57 -10.28
N ILE A 434 -12.29 -11.76 -10.79
CA ILE A 434 -12.29 -11.25 -12.16
C ILE A 434 -11.11 -11.89 -12.91
N ARG A 435 -11.41 -12.48 -14.06
CA ARG A 435 -10.39 -12.82 -15.06
C ARG A 435 -10.06 -11.57 -15.85
N TYR A 436 -8.80 -11.19 -15.84
CA TYR A 436 -8.29 -10.03 -16.56
C TYR A 436 -7.23 -10.49 -17.56
N GLU A 437 -7.62 -10.56 -18.82
CA GLU A 437 -6.73 -10.88 -19.93
C GLU A 437 -6.28 -9.58 -20.59
N VAL A 438 -4.99 -9.46 -20.91
CA VAL A 438 -4.45 -8.29 -21.60
C VAL A 438 -3.47 -8.73 -22.67
N THR A 439 -3.75 -8.34 -23.90
CA THR A 439 -2.86 -8.50 -25.05
C THR A 439 -2.08 -7.21 -25.28
N PHE A 440 -0.77 -7.34 -25.36
CA PHE A 440 0.19 -6.26 -25.58
C PHE A 440 0.71 -6.32 -27.01
N THR A 441 0.66 -5.20 -27.71
CA THR A 441 1.27 -5.04 -29.03
C THR A 441 2.16 -3.80 -29.04
N ASP A 442 3.44 -3.99 -29.36
CA ASP A 442 4.35 -2.92 -29.73
C ASP A 442 5.41 -3.50 -30.68
N PRO A 443 5.27 -3.28 -32.01
CA PRO A 443 6.17 -3.84 -33.01
C PRO A 443 7.56 -3.20 -33.00
N THR A 444 7.81 -2.20 -32.15
CA THR A 444 9.13 -1.60 -31.94
C THR A 444 9.81 -2.11 -30.67
N THR A 445 9.10 -2.89 -29.85
CA THR A 445 9.60 -3.43 -28.58
C THR A 445 9.70 -4.95 -28.61
N TRP A 446 8.65 -5.65 -29.05
CA TRP A 446 8.60 -7.11 -29.04
C TRP A 446 8.49 -7.69 -30.45
N ALA A 447 9.08 -8.87 -30.66
CA ALA A 447 9.01 -9.58 -31.94
C ALA A 447 7.59 -10.02 -32.35
N ARG A 448 6.65 -10.10 -31.40
CA ARG A 448 5.23 -10.43 -31.62
C ARG A 448 4.38 -9.91 -30.45
N PRO A 449 3.05 -9.77 -30.64
CA PRO A 449 2.13 -9.58 -29.54
C PRO A 449 2.22 -10.71 -28.51
N TRP A 450 1.81 -10.43 -27.27
CA TRP A 450 1.74 -11.42 -26.19
C TRP A 450 0.57 -11.10 -25.26
N THR A 451 0.09 -12.11 -24.53
CA THR A 451 -1.07 -12.02 -23.65
C THR A 451 -0.74 -12.54 -22.26
N ALA A 452 -1.11 -11.76 -21.25
CA ALA A 452 -1.13 -12.18 -19.86
C ALA A 452 -2.56 -12.38 -19.37
N ASP A 453 -2.77 -13.40 -18.54
CA ASP A 453 -4.01 -13.71 -17.83
C ASP A 453 -3.79 -13.54 -16.33
N VAL A 454 -4.30 -12.43 -15.80
CA VAL A 454 -4.21 -12.06 -14.40
C VAL A 454 -5.54 -12.36 -13.71
N ARG A 455 -5.48 -12.89 -12.49
CA ARG A 455 -6.67 -13.17 -11.68
C ARG A 455 -6.75 -12.14 -10.56
N LEU A 456 -7.75 -11.28 -10.67
CA LEU A 456 -8.02 -10.27 -9.66
C LEU A 456 -8.97 -10.87 -8.63
N LYS A 457 -8.57 -10.77 -7.36
CA LYS A 457 -9.32 -11.23 -6.21
C LYS A 457 -9.99 -10.07 -5.52
N ARG A 458 -11.27 -10.22 -5.16
CA ARG A 458 -12.00 -9.22 -4.37
C ARG A 458 -11.37 -9.07 -2.99
N GLN A 459 -11.30 -7.84 -2.52
CA GLN A 459 -10.88 -7.50 -1.17
C GLN A 459 -12.00 -6.74 -0.48
N ASP A 460 -12.28 -7.10 0.78
CA ASP A 460 -13.15 -6.31 1.66
C ASP A 460 -12.29 -5.27 2.37
N ALA A 461 -11.80 -4.31 1.59
CA ALA A 461 -10.86 -3.29 2.03
C ALA A 461 -11.18 -1.96 1.37
N ASN A 462 -10.78 -0.88 2.04
CA ASN A 462 -10.75 0.45 1.44
C ASN A 462 -9.37 0.72 0.83
N ILE A 463 -9.32 1.49 -0.25
CA ILE A 463 -8.05 2.04 -0.73
C ILE A 463 -7.65 3.20 0.17
N TYR A 464 -6.48 3.08 0.79
CA TYR A 464 -5.90 4.10 1.65
C TYR A 464 -4.85 4.94 0.91
N GLU A 465 -4.29 5.93 1.62
CA GLU A 465 -3.23 6.77 1.09
C GLU A 465 -1.94 5.95 0.88
N PHE A 466 -1.45 5.91 -0.37
CA PHE A 466 -0.08 5.52 -0.69
C PHE A 466 0.90 6.66 -0.39
N ALA A 467 1.36 6.75 0.86
CA ALA A 467 2.29 7.77 1.36
C ALA A 467 3.73 7.58 0.84
N CYS A 468 3.91 7.65 -0.48
CA CYS A 468 5.16 7.29 -1.16
C CYS A 468 6.41 8.09 -0.69
N HIS A 469 6.26 9.34 -0.27
CA HIS A 469 7.39 10.15 0.18
C HIS A 469 7.87 9.80 1.59
N GLU A 470 7.01 9.20 2.41
CA GLU A 470 7.31 8.89 3.80
C GLU A 470 8.32 7.74 3.91
N GLY A 471 9.35 7.90 4.74
CA GLY A 471 10.38 6.87 4.94
C GLY A 471 11.47 6.77 3.87
N ASN A 472 11.49 7.65 2.85
CA ASN A 472 12.53 7.70 1.81
C ASN A 472 13.89 8.27 2.28
N ALA A 473 14.26 8.06 3.54
CA ALA A 473 15.51 8.55 4.13
C ALA A 473 16.75 8.06 3.36
N HIS A 474 16.72 6.83 2.82
CA HIS A 474 17.81 6.30 2.02
C HIS A 474 18.14 7.18 0.82
N MET A 475 17.13 7.71 0.11
CA MET A 475 17.37 8.56 -1.05
C MET A 475 18.01 9.89 -0.67
N MET A 476 17.56 10.50 0.43
CA MET A 476 18.18 11.72 0.96
C MET A 476 19.63 11.47 1.37
N LEU A 477 19.92 10.34 2.01
CA LEU A 477 21.28 9.95 2.38
C LEU A 477 22.15 9.69 1.16
N SER A 478 21.64 9.03 0.12
CA SER A 478 22.37 8.80 -1.14
C SER A 478 22.73 10.12 -1.82
N ILE A 479 21.78 11.06 -1.95
CA ILE A 479 22.05 12.39 -2.52
C ILE A 479 23.14 13.11 -1.72
N LEU A 480 23.03 13.14 -0.38
CA LEU A 480 24.01 13.82 0.48
C LEU A 480 25.40 13.17 0.42
N ARG A 481 25.47 11.84 0.40
CA ARG A 481 26.72 11.08 0.29
C ARG A 481 27.41 11.37 -1.04
N ASN A 482 26.66 11.27 -2.14
CA ASN A 482 27.19 11.44 -3.49
C ASN A 482 27.58 12.92 -3.76
N ALA A 483 26.87 13.88 -3.17
CA ALA A 483 27.25 15.29 -3.21
C ALA A 483 28.62 15.55 -2.57
N GLY A 484 28.93 14.88 -1.45
CA GLY A 484 30.24 14.97 -0.79
C GLY A 484 31.40 14.33 -1.56
N GLU A 485 31.10 13.39 -2.47
CA GLU A 485 32.08 12.80 -3.39
C GLU A 485 32.38 13.71 -4.61
N HIS A 486 31.46 14.64 -4.92
CA HIS A 486 31.57 15.59 -6.04
C HIS A 486 31.96 17.01 -5.60
N GLU A 487 32.06 17.29 -4.30
CA GLU A 487 32.73 18.49 -3.83
C GLU A 487 34.21 18.42 -4.24
N PRO A 488 34.75 19.37 -5.03
CA PRO A 488 36.18 19.48 -5.16
C PRO A 488 36.70 19.70 -3.75
N ARG A 489 37.53 18.78 -3.25
CA ARG A 489 38.35 19.01 -2.06
C ARG A 489 39.32 20.15 -2.39
N THR A 490 38.84 21.38 -2.41
CA THR A 490 39.69 22.54 -2.28
C THR A 490 40.31 22.39 -0.89
N ALA A 491 41.63 22.20 -0.88
CA ALA A 491 42.41 22.29 0.34
C ALA A 491 42.11 23.66 0.96
N ALA A 492 41.22 23.69 1.95
CA ALA A 492 40.95 24.88 2.73
C ALA A 492 42.18 25.12 3.60
N THR A 493 43.14 25.87 3.07
CA THR A 493 44.11 26.61 3.88
C THR A 493 43.32 27.64 4.67
N TRP A 494 42.98 27.30 5.91
CA TRP A 494 42.47 28.25 6.88
C TRP A 494 43.62 29.17 7.31
N GLU A 495 43.74 30.34 6.70
CA GLU A 495 44.51 31.44 7.27
C GLU A 495 43.64 32.20 8.27
N LEU A 496 44.09 32.26 9.53
CA LEU A 496 43.48 33.10 10.56
C LEU A 496 43.59 34.58 10.16
N PRO A 497 42.55 35.40 10.34
CA PRO A 497 42.66 36.84 10.12
C PRO A 497 43.66 37.45 11.11
N PRO A 498 44.48 38.44 10.70
CA PRO A 498 45.47 39.03 11.58
C PRO A 498 44.77 39.78 12.71
N ALA A 499 45.28 39.56 13.92
CA ALA A 499 44.84 40.24 15.13
C ALA A 499 44.90 41.77 14.94
N ARG A 500 43.82 42.45 15.34
CA ARG A 500 43.81 43.87 15.67
C ARG A 500 43.33 44.05 17.09
#